data_AF-A0A9E3I8W9-F1
#
_entry.id   AF-A0A9E3I8W9-F1
#
_cell.length_a   1.000
_cell.length_b   1.000
_cell.length_c   1.000
_cell.angle_alpha   90.00
_cell.angle_beta   90.00
_cell.angle_gamma   90.00
#
_symmetry.space_group_name_H-M   'P 1'
#
loop_
_entity.id
_entity.type
_entity.pdbx_description
1 polymer ?
#
loop_
_entity_poly.entity_id
_entity_poly.type
_entity_poly.pdbx_seq_one_letter_code
_entity_poly.pdbx_strand_id
1 'polypeptide(L)'
;MNEENITRVTLDEILAKRARGEKSKTDWTRVDAMTDEDIERAMRDDPDWKDLMDIDWSKAEIVIPQQKKAISIRLDEDIVDFFKASGKGYQTRINAVLRHFITEQKRSKG
;
A
#
# COMPACT_ATOMS: atom_id res chain seq x y z
N MET A 1 1.93 -10.17 -13.88
CA MET A 1 3.29 -9.96 -13.33
C MET A 1 4.12 -11.17 -13.72
N ASN A 2 5.11 -10.97 -14.60
CA ASN A 2 5.94 -12.06 -15.10
C ASN A 2 7.22 -12.13 -14.25
N GLU A 3 7.47 -13.26 -13.58
CA GLU A 3 8.57 -13.43 -12.63
C GLU A 3 9.96 -13.46 -13.29
N GLU A 4 9.99 -13.53 -14.63
CA GLU A 4 11.19 -13.73 -15.45
C GLU A 4 12.20 -12.55 -15.38
N ASN A 5 11.76 -11.34 -14.99
CA ASN A 5 12.59 -10.13 -14.96
C ASN A 5 12.95 -9.63 -13.55
N ILE A 6 12.60 -10.36 -12.49
CA ILE A 6 12.83 -9.93 -11.10
C ILE A 6 14.04 -10.66 -10.52
N THR A 7 15.12 -9.92 -10.23
CA THR A 7 16.31 -10.46 -9.55
C THR A 7 16.30 -10.10 -8.07
N ARG A 8 16.54 -11.09 -7.20
CA ARG A 8 16.84 -10.86 -5.77
C ARG A 8 18.35 -10.86 -5.58
N VAL A 9 18.89 -9.79 -5.02
CA VAL A 9 20.31 -9.62 -4.73
C VAL A 9 20.47 -8.93 -3.38
N THR A 10 21.50 -9.31 -2.63
CA THR A 10 21.81 -8.67 -1.34
C THR A 10 22.67 -7.41 -1.54
N LEU A 11 22.71 -6.53 -0.53
CA LEU A 11 23.52 -5.31 -0.59
C LEU A 11 25.01 -5.63 -0.76
N ASP A 12 25.52 -6.62 -0.01
CA ASP A 12 26.92 -7.04 -0.06
C ASP A 12 27.30 -7.60 -1.44
N GLU A 13 26.41 -8.37 -2.07
CA GLU A 13 26.61 -8.86 -3.43
C GLU A 13 26.70 -7.73 -4.45
N ILE A 14 25.86 -6.70 -4.34
CA ILE A 14 25.91 -5.53 -5.24
C ILE A 14 27.22 -4.76 -5.05
N LEU A 15 27.64 -4.54 -3.79
CA LEU A 15 28.89 -3.85 -3.49
C LEU A 15 30.10 -4.63 -4.00
N ALA A 16 30.11 -5.96 -3.82
CA ALA A 16 31.16 -6.82 -4.35
C ALA A 16 31.19 -6.81 -5.89
N LYS A 17 30.03 -6.81 -6.57
CA LYS A 17 29.94 -6.66 -8.03
C LYS A 17 30.56 -5.36 -8.51
N ARG A 18 30.23 -4.23 -7.86
CA ARG A 18 30.83 -2.93 -8.17
C ARG A 18 32.34 -2.90 -7.90
N ALA A 19 32.80 -3.50 -6.82
CA ALA A 19 34.23 -3.60 -6.49
C ALA A 19 35.02 -4.43 -7.52
N ARG A 20 34.39 -5.43 -8.14
CA ARG A 20 34.95 -6.19 -9.27
C ARG A 20 34.92 -5.43 -10.61
N GLY A 21 34.42 -4.20 -10.63
CA GLY A 21 34.33 -3.36 -11.83
C GLY A 21 33.14 -3.67 -12.74
N GLU A 22 32.15 -4.45 -12.28
CA GLU A 22 30.91 -4.68 -13.02
C GLU A 22 30.14 -3.35 -13.09
N LYS A 23 29.98 -2.82 -14.31
CA LYS A 23 29.29 -1.56 -14.55
C LYS A 23 27.78 -1.74 -14.45
N SER A 24 27.09 -0.66 -14.07
CA SER A 24 25.64 -0.62 -14.16
C SER A 24 25.19 -0.91 -15.60
N LYS A 25 24.12 -1.69 -15.75
CA LYS A 25 23.46 -1.90 -17.05
C LYS A 25 22.64 -0.69 -17.49
N THR A 26 22.43 0.27 -16.58
CA THR A 26 21.72 1.52 -16.86
C THR A 26 22.69 2.54 -17.43
N ASP A 27 22.29 3.15 -18.54
CA ASP A 27 22.95 4.33 -19.09
C ASP A 27 22.61 5.55 -18.23
N TRP A 28 23.46 5.82 -17.23
CA TRP A 28 23.28 6.95 -16.31
C TRP A 28 23.54 8.29 -16.97
N THR A 29 24.42 8.35 -17.97
CA THR A 29 24.69 9.57 -18.73
C THR A 29 23.45 10.07 -19.47
N ARG A 30 22.68 9.15 -20.04
CA ARG A 30 21.39 9.48 -20.68
C ARG A 30 20.35 9.93 -19.65
N VAL A 31 20.27 9.29 -18.49
CA VAL A 31 19.30 9.63 -17.45
C VAL A 31 19.60 11.01 -16.84
N ASP A 32 20.87 11.31 -16.60
CA ASP A 32 21.30 12.59 -16.02
C ASP A 32 21.11 13.77 -16.98
N ALA A 33 21.19 13.53 -18.29
CA ALA A 33 20.95 14.52 -19.33
C ALA A 33 19.46 14.69 -19.71
N MET A 34 18.56 13.88 -19.13
CA MET A 34 17.14 13.89 -19.46
C MET A 34 16.48 15.15 -18.87
N THR A 35 15.74 15.89 -19.70
CA THR A 35 15.08 17.13 -19.25
C THR A 35 13.75 16.83 -18.57
N ASP A 36 13.25 17.76 -17.76
CA ASP A 36 11.93 17.66 -17.15
C ASP A 36 10.82 17.53 -18.21
N GLU A 37 10.94 18.21 -19.35
CA GLU A 37 10.00 18.11 -20.48
C GLU A 37 9.99 16.69 -21.09
N ASP A 38 11.16 16.04 -21.19
CA ASP A 38 11.25 14.67 -21.66
C ASP A 38 10.62 13.68 -20.66
N ILE A 39 10.74 13.96 -19.36
CA ILE A 39 10.13 13.17 -18.29
C ILE A 39 8.61 13.29 -18.34
N GLU A 40 8.08 14.51 -18.46
CA GLU A 40 6.64 14.76 -18.55
C GLU A 40 6.01 14.09 -19.78
N ARG A 41 6.70 14.15 -20.92
CA ARG A 41 6.27 13.46 -22.14
C ARG A 41 6.22 11.95 -21.93
N ALA A 42 7.29 11.37 -21.39
CA ALA A 42 7.36 9.93 -21.11
C ALA A 42 6.26 9.49 -20.14
N MET A 43 5.97 10.29 -19.09
CA MET A 43 4.87 10.03 -18.16
C MET A 43 3.49 10.08 -18.82
N ARG A 44 3.26 11.01 -19.76
CA ARG A 44 1.98 11.13 -20.47
C ARG A 44 1.76 10.01 -21.47
N ASP A 45 2.83 9.56 -22.11
CA ASP A 45 2.78 8.50 -23.12
C ASP A 45 2.73 7.09 -22.50
N ASP A 46 2.96 6.97 -21.19
CA ASP A 46 2.89 5.70 -20.44
C ASP A 46 1.42 5.29 -20.17
N PRO A 47 0.94 4.17 -20.74
CA PRO A 47 -0.41 3.66 -20.51
C PRO A 47 -0.69 3.32 -19.04
N ASP A 48 0.32 2.90 -18.28
CA ASP A 48 0.17 2.52 -16.87
C ASP A 48 -0.02 3.74 -15.96
N TRP A 49 0.40 4.92 -16.44
CA TRP A 49 0.29 6.19 -15.70
C TRP A 49 -1.00 6.96 -16.00
N LYS A 50 -1.70 6.61 -17.09
CA LYS A 50 -2.86 7.34 -17.60
C LYS A 50 -3.98 7.54 -16.56
N ASP A 51 -4.31 6.51 -15.79
CA ASP A 51 -5.39 6.56 -14.79
C ASP A 51 -4.95 7.20 -13.46
N LEU A 52 -3.64 7.42 -13.27
CA LEU A 52 -3.07 7.99 -12.06
C LEU A 52 -2.90 9.51 -12.14
N MET A 53 -2.93 10.10 -13.34
CA MET A 53 -2.78 11.54 -13.56
C MET A 53 -3.89 12.38 -12.89
N ASP A 54 -5.09 11.82 -12.76
CA ASP A 54 -6.26 12.52 -12.20
C ASP A 54 -6.40 12.36 -10.66
N ILE A 55 -5.47 11.64 -10.01
CA ILE A 55 -5.53 11.42 -8.56
C ILE A 55 -5.15 12.71 -7.83
N ASP A 56 -6.14 13.29 -7.16
CA ASP A 56 -5.94 14.41 -6.25
C ASP A 56 -5.37 13.94 -4.91
N TRP A 57 -4.05 13.92 -4.82
CA TRP A 57 -3.32 13.54 -3.61
C TRP A 57 -3.57 14.48 -2.42
N SER A 58 -4.12 15.69 -2.63
CA SER A 58 -4.46 16.59 -1.52
C SER A 58 -5.63 16.07 -0.66
N LYS A 59 -6.45 15.17 -1.22
CA LYS A 59 -7.56 14.49 -0.53
C LYS A 59 -7.17 13.14 0.05
N ALA A 60 -5.92 12.73 -0.09
CA ALA A 60 -5.47 11.45 0.42
C ALA A 60 -5.50 11.47 1.97
N GLU A 61 -6.32 10.61 2.56
CA GLU A 61 -6.34 10.42 4.00
C GLU A 61 -5.20 9.49 4.43
N ILE A 62 -4.33 9.97 5.32
CA ILE A 62 -3.31 9.12 5.93
C ILE A 62 -4.00 8.15 6.91
N VAL A 63 -4.19 6.91 6.48
CA VAL A 63 -4.73 5.85 7.33
C VAL A 63 -3.57 5.13 8.03
N ILE A 64 -3.25 5.54 9.25
CA ILE A 64 -2.32 4.78 10.10
C ILE A 64 -3.10 3.60 10.71
N PRO A 65 -2.77 2.34 10.36
CA PRO A 65 -3.46 1.18 10.91
C PRO A 65 -3.20 1.12 12.41
N GLN A 66 -4.25 1.38 13.19
CA GLN A 66 -4.18 1.29 14.65
C GLN A 66 -3.91 -0.16 15.06
N GLN A 67 -2.91 -0.37 15.91
CA GLN A 67 -2.65 -1.70 16.47
C GLN A 67 -3.89 -2.18 17.25
N LYS A 68 -4.42 -3.34 16.86
CA LYS A 68 -5.55 -3.96 17.54
C LYS A 68 -5.04 -4.54 18.86
N LYS A 69 -5.76 -4.28 19.96
CA LYS A 69 -5.51 -4.96 21.23
C LYS A 69 -6.20 -6.32 21.21
N ALA A 70 -5.44 -7.40 21.33
CA ALA A 70 -5.98 -8.74 21.50
C ALA A 70 -6.54 -8.88 22.92
N ILE A 71 -7.87 -8.88 23.04
CA ILE A 71 -8.57 -9.07 24.30
C ILE A 71 -9.53 -10.26 24.18
N SER A 72 -9.76 -10.97 25.29
CA SER A 72 -10.80 -12.00 25.37
C SER A 72 -12.10 -11.35 25.83
N ILE A 73 -13.12 -11.35 24.97
CA ILE A 73 -14.47 -10.88 25.28
C ILE A 73 -15.47 -12.01 25.06
N ARG A 74 -16.56 -12.01 25.82
CA ARG A 74 -17.70 -12.90 25.58
C ARG A 74 -18.75 -12.13 24.78
N LEU A 75 -19.25 -12.76 23.73
CA LEU A 75 -20.33 -12.27 22.88
C LEU A 75 -21.41 -13.35 22.84
N ASP A 76 -22.65 -12.93 22.62
CA ASP A 76 -23.76 -13.86 22.45
C ASP A 76 -23.56 -14.72 21.19
N GLU A 77 -24.09 -15.95 21.24
CA GLU A 77 -23.89 -16.97 20.21
C GLU A 77 -24.45 -16.52 18.86
N ASP A 78 -25.64 -15.93 18.85
CA ASP A 78 -26.32 -15.41 17.67
C ASP A 78 -25.50 -14.32 16.95
N ILE A 79 -24.86 -13.43 17.70
CA ILE A 79 -23.96 -12.39 17.16
C ILE A 79 -22.77 -13.06 16.48
N VAL A 80 -22.13 -14.02 17.16
CA VAL A 80 -20.94 -14.69 16.62
C VAL A 80 -21.30 -15.45 15.34
N ASP A 81 -22.43 -16.15 15.33
CA ASP A 81 -22.87 -16.93 14.18
C ASP A 81 -23.26 -16.06 12.99
N PHE A 82 -23.95 -14.94 13.23
CA PHE A 82 -24.25 -13.95 12.19
C PHE A 82 -22.98 -13.45 11.49
N PHE A 83 -21.96 -13.06 12.26
CA PHE A 83 -20.71 -12.56 11.68
C PHE A 83 -19.85 -13.67 11.04
N LYS A 84 -19.91 -14.90 11.56
CA LYS A 84 -19.22 -16.06 10.95
C LYS A 84 -19.86 -16.48 9.63
N ALA A 85 -21.18 -16.35 9.48
CA ALA A 85 -21.88 -16.68 8.23
C ALA A 85 -21.36 -15.88 7.02
N SER A 86 -20.81 -14.68 7.25
CA SER A 86 -20.18 -13.85 6.21
C SER A 86 -18.72 -14.22 5.89
N GLY A 87 -18.21 -15.35 6.41
CA GLY A 87 -16.92 -15.93 6.05
C GLY A 87 -15.70 -15.31 6.75
N LYS A 88 -14.52 -15.44 6.13
CA LYS A 88 -13.25 -14.95 6.68
C LYS A 88 -13.34 -13.45 7.04
N GLY A 89 -12.74 -13.07 8.16
CA GLY A 89 -12.71 -11.67 8.61
C GLY A 89 -13.87 -11.23 9.50
N TYR A 90 -14.66 -12.16 10.04
CA TYR A 90 -15.78 -11.86 10.95
C TYR A 90 -15.38 -10.96 12.12
N GLN A 91 -14.21 -11.18 12.74
CA GLN A 91 -13.69 -10.32 13.81
C GLN A 91 -13.43 -8.88 13.35
N THR A 92 -12.95 -8.69 12.11
CA THR A 92 -12.74 -7.36 11.54
C THR A 92 -14.07 -6.63 11.34
N ARG A 93 -15.13 -7.36 10.93
CA ARG A 93 -16.48 -6.81 10.79
C ARG A 93 -17.09 -6.42 12.13
N ILE A 94 -16.96 -7.27 13.15
CA ILE A 94 -17.36 -6.94 14.53
C ILE A 94 -16.69 -5.63 14.98
N ASN A 95 -15.38 -5.51 14.77
CA ASN A 95 -14.64 -4.31 15.13
C ASN A 95 -15.09 -3.06 14.35
N ALA A 96 -15.45 -3.19 13.07
CA ALA A 96 -15.98 -2.08 12.28
C ALA A 96 -17.32 -1.57 12.82
N VAL A 97 -18.23 -2.47 13.20
CA VAL A 97 -19.52 -2.11 13.80
C VAL A 97 -19.33 -1.40 15.15
N LEU A 98 -18.48 -1.93 16.02
CA LEU A 98 -18.15 -1.29 17.30
C LEU A 98 -17.57 0.12 17.10
N ARG A 99 -16.70 0.29 16.11
CA ARG A 99 -16.14 1.60 15.76
C ARG A 99 -17.20 2.57 15.29
N HIS A 100 -18.12 2.13 14.43
CA HIS A 100 -19.24 2.95 13.96
C HIS A 100 -20.12 3.41 15.14
N PHE A 101 -20.47 2.51 16.06
CA PHE A 101 -21.23 2.85 17.25
C PHE A 101 -20.54 3.92 18.12
N ILE A 102 -19.22 3.80 18.32
CA ILE A 102 -18.44 4.80 19.06
C ILE A 102 -18.48 6.17 18.37
N THR A 103 -18.32 6.20 17.04
CA THR A 103 -18.35 7.44 16.26
C THR A 103 -19.71 8.15 16.38
N GLU A 104 -20.80 7.41 16.23
CA GLU A 104 -22.16 7.96 16.34
C GLU A 104 -22.45 8.48 17.77
N GLN A 105 -22.05 7.74 18.81
CA GLN A 105 -22.19 8.23 20.19
C GLN A 105 -21.39 9.51 20.45
N LYS A 106 -20.19 9.64 19.87
CA LYS A 106 -19.38 10.86 20.02
C LYS A 106 -20.02 12.04 19.31
N ARG A 107 -20.63 11.83 18.14
CA ARG A 107 -21.36 12.87 17.41
C ARG A 107 -22.60 13.35 18.14
N SER A 108 -23.33 12.48 18.84
CA SER A 108 -24.54 12.87 19.57
C SER A 108 -24.27 13.58 20.91
N LYS A 109 -23.04 13.53 21.42
CA LYS A 109 -22.63 14.10 22.72
C LYS A 109 -21.79 15.37 22.59
N GLY A 110 -21.45 15.78 21.37
CA GLY A 110 -20.78 17.06 21.06
C GLY A 110 -21.79 18.04 20.48
#